data_AF-A0A0P9NGE4-F1
#
_entry.id   AF-A0A0P9NGE4-F1
#
_cell.length_a   1.000
_cell.length_b   1.000
_cell.length_c   1.000
_cell.angle_alpha   90.00
_cell.angle_beta   90.00
_cell.angle_gamma   90.00
#
_symmetry.space_group_name_H-M   'P 1'
#
loop_
_entity.id
_entity.type
_entity.pdbx_description
1 polymer ?
#
loop_
_entity_poly.entity_id
_entity_poly.type
_entity_poly.pdbx_seq_one_letter_code
_entity_poly.pdbx_strand_id
1 'polypeptide(L)'
;PQWTLKKALKHAAEVEHALQDDTLYGAFLDGMYGNEPAKWDNDLQGVTRLRVITNYFTRMRFCTSDGKLDLKSKEGVGTAIPGYAPWFSHQTRKTRDVKIIFGHWAALEGRCDEPDVFALDSGCVWGGSMTLLNVDTLERHQCNCDAIGNAADGLVTRVQPGATPLP
;
A
#
# COMPACT_ATOMS: atom_id res chain seq x y z
N PRO A 1 4.09 -5.02 8.47
CA PRO A 1 4.82 -6.31 8.51
C PRO A 1 4.38 -7.33 9.60
N GLN A 2 3.69 -6.90 10.66
CA GLN A 2 3.49 -7.69 11.90
C GLN A 2 2.32 -8.68 11.92
N TRP A 3 1.42 -8.59 10.94
CA TRP A 3 0.23 -9.42 10.87
C TRP A 3 0.43 -10.57 9.90
N THR A 4 -0.01 -11.76 10.30
CA THR A 4 -0.21 -12.86 9.35
C THR A 4 -1.42 -12.53 8.46
N LEU A 5 -1.56 -13.20 7.32
CA LEU A 5 -2.71 -13.02 6.43
C LEU A 5 -4.05 -13.16 7.18
N LYS A 6 -4.18 -14.20 8.02
CA LYS A 6 -5.37 -14.42 8.85
C LYS A 6 -5.70 -13.22 9.76
N LYS A 7 -4.69 -12.59 10.37
CA LYS A 7 -4.90 -11.41 11.23
C LYS A 7 -5.29 -10.19 10.40
N ALA A 8 -4.62 -9.99 9.25
CA ALA A 8 -4.95 -8.90 8.34
C ALA A 8 -6.42 -9.00 7.88
N LEU A 9 -6.88 -10.18 7.44
CA LEU A 9 -8.29 -10.38 7.04
C LEU A 9 -9.27 -10.09 8.17
N LYS A 10 -8.95 -10.51 9.41
CA LYS A 10 -9.79 -10.19 10.57
C LYS A 10 -9.89 -8.68 10.80
N HIS A 11 -8.76 -7.97 10.74
CA HIS A 11 -8.74 -6.52 10.94
C HIS A 11 -9.44 -5.77 9.80
N ALA A 12 -9.32 -6.24 8.56
CA ALA A 12 -10.07 -5.70 7.43
C ALA A 12 -11.58 -5.80 7.67
N ALA A 13 -12.06 -6.97 8.10
CA ALA A 13 -13.47 -7.17 8.44
C ALA A 13 -13.97 -6.24 9.57
N GLU A 14 -13.12 -5.90 10.55
CA GLU A 14 -13.47 -4.93 11.59
C GLU A 14 -13.75 -3.52 11.01
N VAL A 15 -12.92 -3.06 10.07
CA VAL A 15 -13.09 -1.76 9.41
C VAL A 15 -14.23 -1.79 8.41
N GLU A 16 -14.37 -2.86 7.63
CA GLU A 16 -15.48 -3.06 6.70
C GLU A 16 -16.83 -3.03 7.43
N HIS A 17 -16.93 -3.69 8.58
CA HIS A 17 -18.15 -3.66 9.39
C HIS A 17 -18.49 -2.24 9.85
N ALA A 18 -17.51 -1.49 10.36
CA ALA A 18 -17.73 -0.10 10.78
C ALA A 18 -18.12 0.83 9.61
N LEU A 19 -17.65 0.54 8.40
CA LEU A 19 -18.03 1.28 7.19
C LEU A 19 -19.46 0.96 6.70
N GLN A 20 -19.98 -0.23 7.02
CA GLN A 20 -21.30 -0.71 6.58
C GLN A 20 -22.40 -0.52 7.63
N ASP A 21 -22.04 -0.24 8.88
CA ASP A 21 -22.98 -0.08 9.97
C ASP A 21 -23.37 1.38 10.15
N ASP A 22 -24.66 1.69 9.95
CA ASP A 22 -25.21 3.06 10.04
C ASP A 22 -24.98 3.74 11.39
N THR A 23 -24.82 2.95 12.47
CA THR A 23 -24.61 3.48 13.82
C THR A 23 -23.14 3.77 14.11
N LEU A 24 -22.22 3.00 13.53
CA LEU A 24 -20.78 3.15 13.73
C LEU A 24 -20.13 4.08 12.70
N TYR A 25 -20.66 4.13 11.48
CA TYR A 25 -20.08 4.83 10.33
C TYR A 25 -19.72 6.29 10.64
N GLY A 26 -20.65 7.06 11.21
CA GLY A 26 -20.43 8.47 11.51
C GLY A 26 -19.27 8.69 12.49
N ALA A 27 -19.32 8.01 13.65
CA ALA A 27 -18.27 8.10 14.66
C ALA A 27 -16.92 7.57 14.15
N PHE A 28 -16.93 6.54 13.30
CA PHE A 28 -15.73 6.03 12.66
C PHE A 28 -15.13 7.08 11.73
N LEU A 29 -15.88 7.65 10.78
CA LEU A 29 -15.35 8.65 9.85
C LEU A 29 -14.81 9.89 10.55
N ASP A 30 -15.53 10.40 11.56
CA ASP A 30 -15.12 11.56 12.34
C ASP A 30 -13.76 11.32 13.03
N GLY A 31 -13.55 10.11 13.53
CA GLY A 31 -12.31 9.73 14.18
C GLY A 31 -11.36 8.90 13.30
N MET A 32 -11.60 8.72 12.01
CA MET A 32 -10.71 7.92 11.14
C MET A 32 -9.43 8.69 10.83
N TYR A 33 -9.50 10.03 10.75
CA TYR A 33 -8.34 10.86 10.47
C TYR A 33 -7.45 11.01 11.70
N GLY A 34 -6.16 10.77 11.52
CA GLY A 34 -5.16 10.92 12.56
C GLY A 34 -3.91 10.08 12.28
N ASN A 35 -2.81 10.46 12.90
CA ASN A 35 -1.54 9.73 12.80
C ASN A 35 -1.25 8.87 14.03
N GLU A 36 -2.03 9.02 15.10
CA GLU A 36 -1.87 8.24 16.32
C GLU A 36 -3.10 7.36 16.59
N PRO A 37 -2.89 6.12 17.08
CA PRO A 37 -1.58 5.52 17.37
C PRO A 37 -0.86 5.08 16.10
N ALA A 38 0.46 5.30 16.04
CA ALA A 38 1.30 4.90 14.91
C ALA A 38 1.67 3.40 14.90
N LYS A 39 1.30 2.64 15.94
CA LYS A 39 1.62 1.21 16.06
C LYS A 39 0.41 0.42 16.55
N TRP A 40 0.22 -0.77 15.98
CA TRP A 40 -0.78 -1.72 16.45
C TRP A 40 -0.50 -2.19 17.88
N ASP A 41 -1.56 -2.25 18.68
CA ASP A 41 -1.57 -2.89 20.00
C ASP A 41 -2.91 -3.66 20.17
N ASN A 42 -2.87 -4.81 20.87
CA ASN A 42 -4.07 -5.63 21.08
C ASN A 42 -5.08 -4.96 22.01
N ASP A 43 -4.63 -4.06 22.88
CA ASP A 43 -5.47 -3.37 23.86
C ASP A 43 -6.23 -2.18 23.26
N LEU A 44 -5.93 -1.80 22.00
CA LEU A 44 -6.68 -0.76 21.30
C LEU A 44 -8.13 -1.18 21.07
N GLN A 45 -9.06 -0.26 21.36
CA GLN A 45 -10.49 -0.45 21.20
C GLN A 45 -11.14 0.71 20.42
N GLY A 46 -12.37 0.48 19.95
CA GLY A 46 -13.23 1.49 19.32
C GLY A 46 -12.58 2.20 18.12
N VAL A 47 -12.89 3.48 17.94
CA VAL A 47 -12.45 4.27 16.79
C VAL A 47 -10.92 4.37 16.69
N THR A 48 -10.21 4.42 17.82
CA THR A 48 -8.73 4.42 17.84
C THR A 48 -8.16 3.14 17.23
N ARG A 49 -8.76 1.99 17.52
CA ARG A 49 -8.41 0.70 16.91
C ARG A 49 -8.67 0.70 15.40
N LEU A 50 -9.85 1.15 14.98
CA LEU A 50 -10.24 1.20 13.57
C LEU A 50 -9.33 2.15 12.78
N ARG A 51 -8.97 3.31 13.35
CA ARG A 51 -8.03 4.27 12.77
C ARG A 51 -6.68 3.63 12.51
N VAL A 52 -6.08 2.96 13.50
CA VAL A 52 -4.75 2.37 13.29
C VAL A 52 -4.79 1.26 12.25
N ILE A 53 -5.86 0.44 12.23
CA ILE A 53 -6.05 -0.58 11.21
C ILE A 53 -6.12 0.06 9.82
N THR A 54 -6.93 1.11 9.70
CA THR A 54 -7.08 1.89 8.46
C THR A 54 -5.74 2.44 8.00
N ASN A 55 -4.94 3.02 8.90
CA ASN A 55 -3.62 3.54 8.57
C ASN A 55 -2.68 2.45 8.00
N TYR A 56 -2.72 1.24 8.54
CA TYR A 56 -1.95 0.11 7.98
C TYR A 56 -2.41 -0.27 6.57
N PHE A 57 -3.71 -0.28 6.30
CA PHE A 57 -4.22 -0.71 4.99
C PHE A 57 -4.14 0.37 3.91
N THR A 58 -4.34 1.64 4.25
CA THR A 58 -4.59 2.69 3.25
C THR A 58 -3.49 3.73 3.15
N ARG A 59 -2.56 3.78 4.13
CA ARG A 59 -1.57 4.87 4.24
C ARG A 59 -0.14 4.40 4.45
N MET A 60 0.07 3.09 4.66
CA MET A 60 1.37 2.54 4.99
C MET A 60 2.34 2.63 3.82
N ARG A 61 3.49 3.27 4.09
CA ARG A 61 4.66 3.29 3.19
C ARG A 61 5.85 2.67 3.91
N PHE A 62 6.39 3.42 4.86
CA PHE A 62 7.49 3.00 5.71
C PHE A 62 7.01 2.53 7.08
N CYS A 63 7.72 1.59 7.65
CA CYS A 63 7.59 1.24 9.05
C CYS A 63 8.90 0.74 9.63
N THR A 64 8.99 0.71 10.95
CA THR A 64 10.03 -0.01 11.66
C THR A 64 9.82 -1.53 11.56
N SER A 65 10.85 -2.31 11.92
CA SER A 65 10.78 -3.77 11.94
C SER A 65 9.76 -4.31 12.95
N ASP A 66 9.45 -3.58 14.02
CA ASP A 66 8.38 -3.89 14.99
C ASP A 66 7.02 -3.31 14.59
N GLY A 67 6.93 -2.68 13.42
CA GLY A 67 5.68 -2.29 12.77
C GLY A 67 5.17 -0.88 13.07
N LYS A 68 5.92 -0.02 13.75
CA LYS A 68 5.54 1.40 13.91
C LYS A 68 5.54 2.10 12.54
N LEU A 69 4.42 2.71 12.19
CA LEU A 69 4.20 3.40 10.92
C LEU A 69 4.90 4.76 10.91
N ASP A 70 5.44 5.12 9.74
CA ASP A 70 5.72 6.51 9.41
C ASP A 70 4.56 7.03 8.54
N LEU A 71 3.77 7.95 9.10
CA LEU A 71 2.61 8.55 8.45
C LEU A 71 2.87 9.99 7.98
N LYS A 72 4.11 10.48 8.12
CA LYS A 72 4.50 11.84 7.70
C LYS A 72 5.27 11.82 6.38
N SER A 73 6.16 10.84 6.20
CA SER A 73 6.96 10.73 4.98
C SER A 73 6.11 10.30 3.78
N LYS A 74 6.20 11.05 2.67
CA LYS A 74 5.44 10.81 1.44
C LYS A 74 6.33 10.48 0.23
N GLU A 75 7.63 10.39 0.44
CA GLU A 75 8.65 10.35 -0.61
C GLU A 75 9.05 8.91 -0.99
N GLY A 76 10.01 8.76 -1.92
CA GLY A 76 10.46 7.47 -2.48
C GLY A 76 11.34 6.65 -1.53
N VAL A 77 11.65 5.40 -1.89
CA VAL A 77 12.34 4.41 -1.01
C VAL A 77 13.63 4.93 -0.35
N GLY A 78 14.38 5.80 -1.03
CA GLY A 78 15.65 6.34 -0.54
C GLY A 78 15.55 7.39 0.58
N THR A 79 14.34 7.79 0.97
CA THR A 79 14.11 8.87 1.96
C THR A 79 13.70 8.33 3.33
N ALA A 80 13.87 7.03 3.56
CA ALA A 80 13.53 6.41 4.83
C ALA A 80 14.38 7.01 5.96
N ILE A 81 13.72 7.42 7.04
CA ILE A 81 14.42 7.87 8.25
C ILE A 81 15.10 6.67 8.94
N PRO A 82 16.20 6.89 9.70
CA PRO A 82 16.90 5.81 10.40
C PRO A 82 15.96 4.93 11.23
N GLY A 83 16.05 3.61 11.04
CA GLY A 83 15.22 2.61 11.71
C GLY A 83 13.90 2.27 11.00
N TYR A 84 13.57 2.97 9.91
CA TYR A 84 12.40 2.68 9.08
C TYR A 84 12.84 2.14 7.73
N ALA A 85 11.99 1.30 7.13
CA ALA A 85 12.19 0.77 5.79
C ALA A 85 10.81 0.59 5.12
N PRO A 86 10.75 0.46 3.78
CA PRO A 86 9.51 0.09 3.10
C PRO A 86 8.87 -1.13 3.75
N TRP A 87 7.55 -1.13 3.92
CA TRP A 87 6.88 -2.17 4.69
C TRP A 87 7.17 -3.60 4.22
N PHE A 88 7.44 -3.77 2.93
CA PHE A 88 7.66 -5.05 2.26
C PHE A 88 9.09 -5.60 2.45
N SER A 89 10.08 -4.76 2.71
CA SER A 89 11.50 -5.15 2.76
C SER A 89 11.94 -5.76 4.10
N HIS A 90 11.08 -5.74 5.12
CA HIS A 90 11.38 -6.34 6.41
C HIS A 90 11.48 -7.86 6.30
N GLN A 91 12.64 -8.44 6.65
CA GLN A 91 12.87 -9.89 6.63
C GLN A 91 11.91 -10.65 7.56
N THR A 92 11.48 -10.02 8.64
CA THR A 92 10.53 -10.59 9.62
C THR A 92 9.06 -10.37 9.25
N ARG A 93 8.77 -9.86 8.04
CA ARG A 93 7.40 -9.72 7.53
C ARG A 93 6.68 -11.07 7.57
N LYS A 94 5.49 -11.12 8.18
CA LYS A 94 4.72 -12.37 8.35
C LYS A 94 3.93 -12.84 7.13
N THR A 95 4.13 -12.19 5.99
CA THR A 95 3.43 -12.45 4.72
C THR A 95 4.40 -12.68 3.57
N ARG A 96 5.64 -13.08 3.85
CA ARG A 96 6.67 -13.33 2.81
C ARG A 96 6.32 -14.49 1.88
N ASP A 97 5.44 -15.38 2.32
CA ASP A 97 4.88 -16.51 1.57
C ASP A 97 3.58 -16.15 0.82
N VAL A 98 3.15 -14.89 0.86
CA VAL A 98 1.92 -14.40 0.24
C VAL A 98 2.26 -13.44 -0.89
N LYS A 99 1.67 -13.67 -2.07
CA LYS A 99 1.68 -12.70 -3.17
C LYS A 99 0.85 -11.48 -2.80
N ILE A 100 1.48 -10.30 -2.79
CA ILE A 100 0.82 -9.04 -2.44
C ILE A 100 0.87 -8.10 -3.63
N ILE A 101 -0.30 -7.69 -4.10
CA ILE A 101 -0.46 -6.64 -5.11
C ILE A 101 -0.94 -5.39 -4.37
N PHE A 102 -0.29 -4.25 -4.58
CA PHE A 102 -0.65 -3.02 -3.88
C PHE A 102 -0.44 -1.76 -4.73
N GLY A 103 -1.07 -0.66 -4.30
CA GLY A 103 -0.94 0.67 -4.90
C GLY A 103 -0.65 1.74 -3.84
N HIS A 104 -1.27 2.93 -3.99
CA HIS A 104 -1.17 4.09 -3.08
C HIS A 104 0.19 4.81 -3.03
N TRP A 105 1.29 4.11 -3.29
CA TRP A 105 2.64 4.65 -3.20
C TRP A 105 3.25 4.99 -4.56
N ALA A 106 2.65 5.97 -5.25
CA ALA A 106 3.08 6.45 -6.57
C ALA A 106 4.58 6.81 -6.67
N ALA A 107 5.22 7.24 -5.58
CA ALA A 107 6.67 7.52 -5.54
C ALA A 107 7.56 6.28 -5.76
N LEU A 108 6.99 5.07 -5.73
CA LEU A 108 7.66 3.85 -6.20
C LEU A 108 7.66 3.71 -7.72
N GLU A 109 6.77 4.41 -8.42
CA GLU A 109 6.56 4.32 -9.86
C GLU A 109 6.29 2.88 -10.32
N GLY A 110 5.53 2.13 -9.53
CA GLY A 110 5.25 0.71 -9.77
C GLY A 110 6.46 -0.22 -9.61
N ARG A 111 7.62 0.26 -9.13
CA ARG A 111 8.83 -0.54 -8.93
C ARG A 111 8.87 -1.17 -7.53
N CYS A 112 9.16 -2.47 -7.50
CA CYS A 112 9.38 -3.23 -6.27
C CYS A 112 10.17 -4.50 -6.62
N ASP A 113 11.35 -4.65 -6.05
CA ASP A 113 12.23 -5.80 -6.30
C ASP A 113 12.04 -6.93 -5.26
N GLU A 114 11.11 -6.75 -4.33
CA GLU A 114 10.80 -7.76 -3.32
C GLU A 114 10.01 -8.91 -3.95
N PRO A 115 10.47 -10.17 -3.81
CA PRO A 115 9.78 -11.33 -4.35
C PRO A 115 8.32 -11.39 -3.91
N ASP A 116 7.43 -11.74 -4.84
CA ASP A 116 5.99 -11.86 -4.63
C ASP A 116 5.29 -10.57 -4.16
N VAL A 117 5.93 -9.40 -4.32
CA VAL A 117 5.32 -8.10 -4.04
C VAL A 117 5.26 -7.26 -5.32
N PHE A 118 4.05 -6.89 -5.73
CA PHE A 118 3.77 -6.21 -6.98
C PHE A 118 3.17 -4.83 -6.72
N ALA A 119 4.00 -3.78 -6.84
CA ALA A 119 3.53 -2.40 -6.85
C ALA A 119 2.89 -2.07 -8.20
N LEU A 120 1.66 -1.55 -8.21
CA LEU A 120 0.94 -1.14 -9.43
C LEU A 120 0.74 0.36 -9.54
N ASP A 121 0.91 1.11 -8.46
CA ASP A 121 0.76 2.57 -8.50
C ASP A 121 1.98 3.20 -9.17
N SER A 122 1.84 3.43 -10.47
CA SER A 122 2.77 4.15 -11.34
C SER A 122 2.34 5.59 -11.58
N GLY A 123 1.49 6.16 -10.72
CA GLY A 123 1.19 7.59 -10.70
C GLY A 123 0.47 8.13 -11.94
N CYS A 124 -0.50 7.40 -12.50
CA CYS A 124 -1.19 7.86 -13.72
C CYS A 124 -1.76 9.27 -13.62
N VAL A 125 -2.41 9.64 -12.51
CA VAL A 125 -2.99 10.99 -12.32
C VAL A 125 -1.94 12.11 -12.26
N TRP A 126 -0.66 11.75 -12.13
CA TRP A 126 0.47 12.67 -12.09
C TRP A 126 1.28 12.67 -13.40
N GLY A 127 0.72 12.12 -14.48
CA GLY A 127 1.40 11.96 -15.78
C GLY A 127 2.43 10.85 -15.83
N GLY A 128 2.35 9.89 -14.91
CA GLY A 128 3.08 8.63 -15.00
C GLY A 128 2.40 7.67 -15.98
N SER A 129 2.05 6.47 -15.50
CA SER A 129 1.32 5.49 -16.30
C SER A 129 0.23 4.79 -15.52
N MET A 130 -0.74 4.22 -16.23
CA MET A 130 -1.67 3.22 -15.69
C MET A 130 -1.04 1.84 -15.89
N THR A 131 -0.79 1.12 -14.79
CA THR A 131 -0.21 -0.24 -14.83
C THR A 131 -1.27 -1.28 -14.49
N LEU A 132 -1.41 -2.29 -15.37
CA LEU A 132 -2.23 -3.47 -15.14
C LEU A 132 -1.32 -4.69 -14.98
N LEU A 133 -1.75 -5.65 -14.15
CA LEU A 133 -1.07 -6.93 -13.95
C LEU A 133 -2.06 -8.06 -14.25
N ASN A 134 -1.68 -8.96 -15.16
CA ASN A 134 -2.37 -10.22 -15.31
C ASN A 134 -1.98 -11.12 -14.13
N VAL A 135 -2.94 -11.51 -13.28
CA VAL A 135 -2.65 -12.26 -12.04
C VAL A 135 -2.26 -13.72 -12.27
N ASP A 136 -2.61 -14.29 -13.42
CA ASP A 136 -2.31 -15.67 -13.77
C ASP A 136 -0.90 -15.78 -14.38
N THR A 137 -0.52 -14.83 -15.23
CA THR A 137 0.77 -14.85 -15.97
C THR A 137 1.83 -13.94 -15.37
N LEU A 138 1.43 -13.02 -14.48
CA LEU A 138 2.24 -11.92 -13.95
C LEU A 138 2.74 -10.93 -15.02
N GLU A 139 2.20 -11.00 -16.23
CA GLU A 139 2.50 -10.04 -17.31
C GLU A 139 1.97 -8.65 -16.92
N ARG A 140 2.81 -7.62 -17.11
CA ARG A 140 2.42 -6.24 -16.88
C ARG A 140 2.11 -5.53 -18.19
N HIS A 141 1.08 -4.70 -18.15
CA HIS A 141 0.71 -3.80 -19.24
C HIS A 141 0.74 -2.36 -18.74
N GLN A 142 1.32 -1.44 -19.51
CA GLN A 142 1.39 -0.04 -19.15
C GLN A 142 0.85 0.85 -20.27
N CYS A 143 0.05 1.84 -19.89
CA CYS A 143 -0.40 2.92 -20.76
C CYS A 143 0.08 4.23 -20.14
N ASN A 144 0.90 4.99 -20.89
CA ASN A 144 1.40 6.28 -20.44
C ASN A 144 0.24 7.28 -20.31
N CYS A 145 0.32 8.15 -19.31
CA CYS A 145 -0.67 9.18 -19.06
C CYS A 145 -0.11 10.57 -19.44
N ASP A 146 -0.96 11.49 -19.90
CA ASP A 146 -0.59 12.89 -20.13
C ASP A 146 -0.43 13.64 -18.80
N ALA A 147 -0.02 14.92 -18.84
CA ALA A 147 0.24 15.72 -17.64
C ALA A 147 -0.95 15.91 -16.69
N ILE A 148 -2.18 15.56 -17.11
CA ILE A 148 -3.39 15.65 -16.28
C ILE A 148 -4.05 14.28 -16.04
N GLY A 149 -3.40 13.20 -16.45
CA GLY A 149 -3.81 11.82 -16.15
C GLY A 149 -4.75 11.17 -17.16
N ASN A 150 -4.91 11.73 -18.36
CA ASN A 150 -5.60 11.00 -19.44
C ASN A 150 -4.64 10.03 -20.12
N ALA A 151 -5.17 9.07 -20.88
CA ALA A 151 -4.33 8.23 -21.73
C ALA A 151 -3.58 9.11 -22.75
N ALA A 152 -2.25 9.00 -22.77
CA ALA A 152 -1.44 9.61 -23.81
C ALA A 152 -1.54 8.80 -25.11
N ASP A 153 -1.41 9.47 -26.26
CA ASP A 153 -1.32 8.79 -27.55
C ASP A 153 -0.13 7.83 -27.57
N GLY A 154 -0.36 6.57 -27.94
CA GLY A 154 0.70 5.56 -28.01
C GLY A 154 0.21 4.13 -27.80
N LEU A 155 1.16 3.20 -27.88
CA LEU A 155 0.91 1.77 -27.67
C LEU A 155 0.97 1.43 -26.18
N VAL A 156 0.07 0.53 -25.76
CA VAL A 156 0.21 -0.15 -24.46
C VAL A 156 1.46 -1.03 -24.52
N THR A 157 2.42 -0.76 -23.64
CA THR A 157 3.65 -1.54 -23.57
C THR A 157 3.44 -2.78 -22.69
N ARG A 158 3.96 -3.92 -23.17
CA ARG A 158 4.06 -5.14 -22.38
C ARG A 158 5.41 -5.15 -21.68
N VAL A 159 5.38 -5.26 -20.35
CA VAL A 159 6.59 -5.38 -19.54
C VAL A 159 6.63 -6.81 -19.00
N GLN A 160 7.66 -7.55 -19.41
CA GLN A 160 7.87 -8.92 -18.93
C GLN A 160 8.23 -8.92 -17.43
N PRO A 161 7.82 -9.95 -16.66
CA PRO A 161 8.22 -10.10 -15.27
C PRO A 161 9.75 -10.04 -15.13
N GLY A 162 10.28 -9.12 -14.31
CA GLY A 162 11.71 -8.99 -14.05
C GLY A 162 12.51 -8.15 -15.06
N ALA A 163 11.87 -7.51 -16.04
CA ALA A 163 12.53 -6.52 -16.88
C ALA A 163 12.56 -5.15 -16.17
N THR A 164 13.73 -4.73 -15.71
CA THR A 164 13.97 -3.33 -15.32
C THR A 164 13.69 -2.45 -16.55
N PRO A 165 12.92 -1.34 -16.44
CA PRO A 165 12.83 -0.40 -17.55
C PRO A 165 14.23 0.10 -17.87
N LEU A 166 14.64 0.06 -19.13
CA LEU A 166 15.86 0.72 -19.58
C LEU A 166 15.77 2.23 -19.29
N PRO A 167 16.89 2.89 -18.95
CA PRO A 167 16.93 4.30 -18.55
C PRO A 167 16.42 5.24 -19.64
#